data_AF-A0A6V7UB84-F1
#
_entry.id   AF-A0A6V7UB84-F1
#
_cell.length_a   1.000
_cell.length_b   1.000
_cell.length_c   1.000
_cell.angle_alpha   90.00
_cell.angle_beta   90.00
_cell.angle_gamma   90.00
#
_symmetry.space_group_name_H-M   'P 1'
#
loop_
_entity.id
_entity.type
_entity.pdbx_description
1 polymer ?
#
loop_
_entity_poly.entity_id
_entity_poly.type
_entity_poly.pdbx_seq_one_letter_code
_entity_poly.pdbx_strand_id
1 'polypeptide(L)'
;MSIITPGFPEQNTTFNVNKFTLKMIVGEIEIGFTLINQESTNVWNELIAPLDWKNHYTFFILILCRAGEFEKGYCNGQRVLLRTYLYNWEKEYEQYDLIITSHLIPNYEENVNCLNTTNDGFISCKLWIVGVNLNSVTINALAIQGIDIDIGQILKIDGTFKHSLTKPESLYSVYTNSDNLGQTLGTFDIYE
;
A
#
# COMPACT_ATOMS: atom_id res chain seq x y z
N MET A 1 -3.55 -16.85 -10.76
CA MET A 1 -3.69 -16.26 -12.10
C MET A 1 -2.37 -16.47 -12.83
N SER A 2 -2.26 -17.53 -13.63
CA SER A 2 -1.01 -17.87 -14.33
C SER A 2 -1.10 -17.40 -15.78
N ILE A 3 -0.19 -16.52 -16.19
CA ILE A 3 -0.02 -16.11 -17.57
C ILE A 3 1.34 -16.63 -18.03
N ILE A 4 1.33 -17.56 -19.00
CA ILE A 4 2.52 -18.29 -19.41
C ILE A 4 3.14 -17.62 -20.64
N THR A 5 4.45 -17.42 -20.63
CA THR A 5 5.18 -16.92 -21.80
C THR A 5 5.10 -17.91 -22.95
N PRO A 6 4.91 -17.44 -24.21
CA PRO A 6 4.84 -18.33 -25.36
C PRO A 6 6.21 -18.89 -25.79
N GLY A 7 7.32 -18.26 -25.36
CA GLY A 7 8.68 -18.69 -25.68
C GLY A 7 9.22 -19.71 -24.69
N PHE A 8 10.04 -20.65 -25.20
CA PHE A 8 10.72 -21.68 -24.41
C PHE A 8 12.03 -21.14 -23.75
N PRO A 9 12.31 -21.44 -22.47
CA PRO A 9 11.46 -22.20 -21.53
C PRO A 9 10.27 -21.36 -21.07
N GLU A 10 9.09 -21.99 -20.95
CA GLU A 10 7.90 -21.30 -20.49
C GLU A 10 8.07 -20.80 -19.05
N GLN A 11 7.61 -19.57 -18.80
CA GLN A 11 7.63 -18.94 -17.49
C GLN A 11 6.28 -18.32 -17.17
N ASN A 12 5.90 -18.35 -15.89
CA ASN A 12 4.73 -17.62 -15.41
C ASN A 12 5.11 -16.15 -15.21
N THR A 13 4.56 -15.24 -16.01
CA THR A 13 4.85 -13.79 -15.91
C THR A 13 4.12 -13.13 -14.74
N THR A 14 3.06 -13.75 -14.22
CA THR A 14 2.22 -13.23 -13.13
C THR A 14 2.47 -13.96 -11.81
N PHE A 15 3.68 -14.47 -11.59
CA PHE A 15 4.06 -15.20 -10.37
C PHE A 15 3.94 -14.38 -9.08
N ASN A 16 3.97 -13.04 -9.18
CA ASN A 16 3.80 -12.13 -8.04
C ASN A 16 2.35 -11.82 -7.69
N VAL A 17 1.37 -12.34 -8.45
CA VAL A 17 -0.06 -12.12 -8.17
C VAL A 17 -0.47 -12.98 -6.97
N ASN A 18 -0.82 -12.32 -5.88
CA ASN A 18 -1.36 -12.93 -4.66
C ASN A 18 -2.90 -12.91 -4.65
N LYS A 19 -3.52 -13.44 -3.58
CA LYS A 19 -4.99 -13.49 -3.41
C LYS A 19 -5.63 -12.09 -3.47
N PHE A 20 -5.02 -11.09 -2.85
CA PHE A 20 -5.56 -9.74 -2.75
C PHE A 20 -5.48 -8.98 -4.07
N THR A 21 -4.32 -9.00 -4.72
CA THR A 21 -4.12 -8.44 -6.06
C THR A 21 -5.00 -9.15 -7.09
N LEU A 22 -5.19 -10.46 -6.99
CA LEU A 22 -6.14 -11.19 -7.84
C LEU A 22 -7.58 -10.70 -7.66
N LYS A 23 -8.05 -10.52 -6.41
CA LYS A 23 -9.38 -9.98 -6.13
C LYS A 23 -9.58 -8.60 -6.77
N MET A 24 -8.60 -7.71 -6.66
CA MET A 24 -8.66 -6.39 -7.30
C MET A 24 -8.71 -6.51 -8.82
N ILE A 25 -7.82 -7.30 -9.43
CA ILE A 25 -7.79 -7.49 -10.89
C ILE A 25 -9.15 -7.99 -11.40
N VAL A 26 -9.74 -8.98 -10.72
CA VAL A 26 -11.07 -9.52 -11.09
C VAL A 26 -12.15 -8.46 -10.94
N GLY A 27 -12.15 -7.71 -9.83
CA GLY A 27 -13.11 -6.62 -9.61
C GLY A 27 -13.02 -5.53 -10.68
N GLU A 28 -11.83 -5.11 -11.07
CA GLU A 28 -11.64 -4.12 -12.14
C GLU A 28 -12.09 -4.66 -13.51
N ILE A 29 -11.90 -5.96 -13.79
CA ILE A 29 -12.42 -6.60 -15.01
C ILE A 29 -13.96 -6.59 -15.01
N GLU A 30 -14.60 -6.88 -13.87
CA GLU A 30 -16.06 -6.85 -13.73
C GLU A 30 -16.65 -5.44 -13.90
N ILE A 31 -16.01 -4.43 -13.31
CA ILE A 31 -16.37 -3.01 -13.48
C ILE A 31 -16.24 -2.65 -14.96
N GLY A 32 -15.11 -2.96 -15.60
CA GLY A 32 -14.89 -2.69 -17.01
C GLY A 32 -15.91 -3.36 -17.92
N PHE A 33 -16.24 -4.64 -17.67
CA PHE A 33 -17.28 -5.35 -18.40
C PHE A 33 -18.65 -4.69 -18.24
N THR A 34 -18.99 -4.24 -17.03
CA THR A 34 -20.25 -3.56 -16.76
C THR A 34 -20.34 -2.23 -17.50
N LEU A 35 -19.27 -1.42 -17.47
CA LEU A 35 -19.21 -0.14 -18.18
C LEU A 35 -19.37 -0.32 -19.69
N ILE A 36 -18.69 -1.32 -20.29
CA ILE A 36 -18.79 -1.59 -21.73
C ILE A 36 -20.20 -1.98 -22.17
N ASN A 37 -20.95 -2.67 -21.30
CA ASN A 37 -22.32 -3.08 -21.58
C ASN A 37 -23.36 -2.00 -21.30
N GLN A 38 -22.99 -0.93 -20.59
CA GLN A 38 -23.84 0.25 -20.48
C GLN A 38 -23.71 0.99 -21.82
N GLU A 39 -24.82 1.14 -22.57
CA GLU A 39 -24.85 1.90 -23.83
C GLU A 39 -24.71 3.43 -23.59
N SER A 40 -23.73 3.81 -22.78
CA SER A 40 -23.42 5.20 -22.44
C SER A 40 -22.58 5.81 -23.55
N THR A 41 -22.81 7.08 -23.85
CA THR A 41 -21.99 7.82 -24.82
C THR A 41 -20.58 8.13 -24.31
N ASN A 42 -20.29 7.80 -23.04
CA ASN A 42 -19.08 8.23 -22.32
C ASN A 42 -18.26 7.06 -21.74
N VAL A 43 -18.60 5.82 -22.07
CA VAL A 43 -17.97 4.59 -21.55
C VAL A 43 -16.44 4.66 -21.58
N TRP A 44 -15.85 5.13 -22.68
CA TRP A 44 -14.40 5.17 -22.83
C TRP A 44 -13.70 6.12 -21.85
N ASN A 45 -14.32 7.26 -21.55
CA ASN A 45 -13.76 8.21 -20.59
C ASN A 45 -13.90 7.68 -19.16
N GLU A 46 -14.97 6.96 -18.87
CA GLU A 46 -15.18 6.32 -17.57
C GLU A 46 -14.22 5.14 -17.37
N LEU A 47 -13.97 4.34 -18.41
CA LEU A 47 -13.07 3.18 -18.36
C LEU A 47 -11.61 3.56 -18.10
N ILE A 48 -11.17 4.73 -18.59
CA ILE A 48 -9.80 5.23 -18.41
C ILE A 48 -9.69 6.24 -17.25
N ALA A 49 -10.80 6.54 -16.57
CA ALA A 49 -10.78 7.46 -15.44
C ALA A 49 -9.82 6.91 -14.37
N PRO A 50 -8.99 7.76 -13.76
CA PRO A 50 -8.11 7.31 -12.69
C PRO A 50 -8.94 6.81 -11.51
N LEU A 51 -8.49 5.73 -10.89
CA LEU A 51 -9.10 5.22 -9.66
C LEU A 51 -9.02 6.31 -8.58
N ASP A 52 -10.16 6.64 -7.98
CA ASP A 52 -10.22 7.48 -6.79
C ASP A 52 -9.81 6.66 -5.57
N TRP A 53 -8.50 6.54 -5.34
CA TRP A 53 -7.94 5.74 -4.26
C TRP A 53 -8.46 6.19 -2.90
N LYS A 54 -8.68 7.50 -2.70
CA LYS A 54 -9.15 8.06 -1.43
C LYS A 54 -10.50 7.45 -1.04
N ASN A 55 -11.43 7.39 -1.98
CA ASN A 55 -12.76 6.85 -1.71
C ASN A 55 -12.83 5.32 -1.85
N HIS A 56 -11.84 4.69 -2.45
CA HIS A 56 -11.79 3.24 -2.63
C HIS A 56 -11.28 2.48 -1.38
N TYR A 57 -10.45 3.12 -0.55
CA TYR A 57 -9.89 2.50 0.66
C TYR A 57 -10.34 3.20 1.95
N THR A 58 -10.65 2.42 2.99
CA THR A 58 -11.03 2.95 4.31
C THR A 58 -9.80 3.44 5.09
N PHE A 59 -8.70 2.71 5.00
CA PHE A 59 -7.45 3.00 5.70
C PHE A 59 -6.28 3.09 4.73
N PHE A 60 -5.25 3.82 5.13
CA PHE A 60 -4.01 4.00 4.40
C PHE A 60 -2.81 3.76 5.32
N ILE A 61 -1.79 3.09 4.79
CA ILE A 61 -0.48 2.96 5.40
C ILE A 61 0.50 3.74 4.53
N LEU A 62 1.08 4.79 5.09
CA LEU A 62 2.11 5.63 4.50
C LEU A 62 3.46 5.06 4.88
N ILE A 63 4.27 4.73 3.89
CA ILE A 63 5.60 4.16 4.07
C ILE A 63 6.63 5.18 3.62
N LEU A 64 7.37 5.71 4.58
CA LEU A 64 8.43 6.67 4.37
C LEU A 64 9.79 5.98 4.40
N CYS A 65 10.51 6.04 3.29
CA CYS A 65 11.89 5.61 3.19
C CYS A 65 12.84 6.79 3.25
N ARG A 66 13.74 6.72 4.21
CA ARG A 66 14.83 7.66 4.41
C ARG A 66 16.15 7.00 4.04
N ALA A 67 16.93 7.67 3.21
CA ALA A 67 18.29 7.29 2.86
C ALA A 67 19.20 8.51 2.88
N GLY A 68 20.46 8.34 3.28
CA GLY A 68 21.47 9.39 3.18
C GLY A 68 21.88 9.67 1.73
N GLU A 69 22.57 10.79 1.48
CA GLU A 69 23.03 11.20 0.14
C GLU A 69 23.86 10.15 -0.60
N PHE A 70 24.58 9.31 0.15
CA PHE A 70 25.47 8.27 -0.38
C PHE A 70 24.75 6.93 -0.69
N GLU A 71 23.48 6.78 -0.30
CA GLU A 71 22.73 5.52 -0.35
C GLU A 71 21.45 5.61 -1.19
N LYS A 72 21.54 6.28 -2.35
CA LYS A 72 20.43 6.42 -3.32
C LYS A 72 19.79 5.08 -3.73
N GLY A 73 20.51 3.97 -3.59
CA GLY A 73 20.01 2.61 -3.87
C GLY A 73 19.14 2.00 -2.78
N TYR A 74 19.21 2.48 -1.54
CA TYR A 74 18.54 1.87 -0.39
C TYR A 74 17.02 1.84 -0.57
N CYS A 75 16.40 3.00 -0.82
CA CYS A 75 14.96 3.07 -1.00
C CYS A 75 14.46 2.31 -2.23
N ASN A 76 15.26 2.21 -3.28
CA ASN A 76 14.91 1.36 -4.43
C ASN A 76 14.94 -0.12 -4.06
N GLY A 77 15.91 -0.56 -3.24
CA GLY A 77 15.96 -1.90 -2.67
C GLY A 77 14.76 -2.18 -1.76
N GLN A 78 14.43 -1.24 -0.87
CA GLN A 78 13.25 -1.35 0.00
C GLN A 78 11.97 -1.45 -0.81
N ARG A 79 11.80 -0.65 -1.88
CA ARG A 79 10.63 -0.72 -2.78
C ARG A 79 10.37 -2.13 -3.31
N VAL A 80 11.43 -2.86 -3.67
CA VAL A 80 11.31 -4.25 -4.13
C VAL A 80 10.85 -5.17 -2.99
N LEU A 81 11.38 -4.96 -1.79
CA LEU A 81 11.03 -5.75 -0.60
C LEU A 81 9.63 -5.45 -0.06
N LEU A 82 9.07 -4.25 -0.27
CA LEU A 82 7.73 -3.87 0.19
C LEU A 82 6.66 -4.89 -0.19
N ARG A 83 6.71 -5.40 -1.42
CA ARG A 83 5.75 -6.43 -1.88
C ARG A 83 5.85 -7.70 -1.05
N THR A 84 7.06 -8.07 -0.64
CA THR A 84 7.31 -9.22 0.23
C THR A 84 6.82 -8.93 1.65
N TYR A 85 7.05 -7.72 2.17
CA TYR A 85 6.55 -7.31 3.48
C TYR A 85 5.02 -7.31 3.52
N LEU A 86 4.37 -6.74 2.50
CA LEU A 86 2.91 -6.76 2.37
C LEU A 86 2.38 -8.18 2.26
N TYR A 87 3.00 -9.04 1.46
CA TYR A 87 2.60 -10.44 1.35
C TYR A 87 2.71 -11.18 2.70
N ASN A 88 3.80 -11.00 3.44
CA ASN A 88 3.98 -11.64 4.74
C ASN A 88 2.98 -11.12 5.78
N TRP A 89 2.76 -9.80 5.79
CA TRP A 89 1.77 -9.15 6.65
C TRP A 89 0.35 -9.63 6.36
N GLU A 90 -0.04 -9.67 5.08
CA GLU A 90 -1.32 -10.22 4.64
C GLU A 90 -1.51 -11.68 5.09
N LYS A 91 -0.45 -12.49 5.00
CA LYS A 91 -0.47 -13.90 5.39
C LYS A 91 -0.66 -14.09 6.90
N GLU A 92 -0.11 -13.20 7.73
CA GLU A 92 -0.27 -13.25 9.19
C GLU A 92 -1.73 -13.14 9.61
N TYR A 93 -2.49 -12.27 8.93
CA TYR A 93 -3.90 -12.00 9.22
C TYR A 93 -4.87 -12.83 8.37
N GLU A 94 -4.38 -13.66 7.44
CA GLU A 94 -5.23 -14.46 6.55
C GLU A 94 -6.13 -15.44 7.33
N GLN A 95 -5.63 -16.02 8.41
CA GLN A 95 -6.40 -16.96 9.25
C GLN A 95 -7.66 -16.34 9.88
N TYR A 96 -7.66 -15.01 10.07
CA TYR A 96 -8.74 -14.27 10.70
C TYR A 96 -9.62 -13.54 9.67
N ASP A 97 -9.31 -13.60 8.37
CA ASP A 97 -10.01 -12.87 7.30
C ASP A 97 -10.26 -11.38 7.61
N LEU A 98 -9.29 -10.75 8.27
CA LEU A 98 -9.38 -9.36 8.75
C LEU A 98 -9.12 -8.34 7.65
N ILE A 99 -8.27 -8.67 6.69
CA ILE A 99 -7.94 -7.82 5.56
C ILE A 99 -8.78 -8.29 4.37
N ILE A 100 -9.58 -7.40 3.79
CA ILE A 100 -10.36 -7.70 2.58
C ILE A 100 -9.48 -7.46 1.34
N THR A 101 -8.83 -6.29 1.29
CA THR A 101 -7.94 -5.87 0.22
C THR A 101 -6.79 -5.04 0.77
N SER A 102 -5.60 -5.23 0.22
CA SER A 102 -4.47 -4.33 0.40
C SER A 102 -3.83 -4.03 -0.95
N HIS A 103 -3.36 -2.80 -1.14
CA HIS A 103 -2.81 -2.35 -2.42
C HIS A 103 -1.72 -1.30 -2.24
N LEU A 104 -0.49 -1.63 -2.61
CA LEU A 104 0.55 -0.63 -2.83
C LEU A 104 0.21 0.19 -4.07
N ILE A 105 -0.14 1.46 -3.90
CA ILE A 105 -0.56 2.36 -4.99
C ILE A 105 0.64 2.60 -5.91
N PRO A 106 0.67 2.04 -7.14
CA PRO A 106 1.90 1.96 -7.94
C PRO A 106 2.44 3.33 -8.39
N ASN A 107 1.55 4.30 -8.51
CA ASN A 107 1.82 5.64 -9.04
C ASN A 107 2.08 6.69 -7.95
N TYR A 108 1.86 6.36 -6.67
CA TYR A 108 2.15 7.26 -5.56
C TYR A 108 3.56 7.00 -5.04
N GLU A 109 4.55 7.50 -5.79
CA GLU A 109 5.93 7.64 -5.32
C GLU A 109 6.28 9.12 -5.35
N GLU A 110 6.30 9.73 -4.18
CA GLU A 110 6.64 11.14 -4.02
C GLU A 110 8.00 11.27 -3.34
N ASN A 111 8.79 12.23 -3.83
CA ASN A 111 9.99 12.65 -3.13
C ASN A 111 9.58 13.73 -2.14
N VAL A 112 9.65 13.41 -0.86
CA VAL A 112 9.29 14.33 0.24
C VAL A 112 10.53 14.77 1.00
N ASN A 113 10.47 15.93 1.64
CA ASN A 113 11.56 16.41 2.48
C ASN A 113 11.39 15.84 3.90
N CYS A 114 12.40 15.13 4.37
CA CYS A 114 12.46 14.70 5.77
C CYS A 114 13.46 15.52 6.55
N LEU A 115 13.18 15.72 7.84
CA LEU A 115 14.18 16.23 8.77
C LEU A 115 15.41 15.32 8.81
N ASN A 116 16.57 15.93 8.62
CA ASN A 116 17.84 15.28 8.87
C ASN A 116 18.08 15.25 10.38
N THR A 117 18.27 14.05 10.93
CA THR A 117 18.54 13.87 12.36
C THR A 117 19.99 14.11 12.76
N THR A 118 20.90 14.27 11.79
CA THR A 118 22.33 14.51 12.09
C THR A 118 22.74 15.97 11.93
N ASN A 119 22.02 16.77 11.13
CA ASN A 119 22.26 18.20 10.90
C ASN A 119 20.91 18.94 10.84
N ASP A 120 20.86 20.23 11.20
CA ASP A 120 19.66 21.08 10.99
C ASP A 120 19.44 21.35 9.49
N GLY A 121 18.91 20.36 8.76
CA GLY A 121 18.62 20.45 7.34
C GLY A 121 17.65 19.36 6.87
N PHE A 122 17.26 19.42 5.60
CA PHE A 122 16.35 18.45 4.99
C PHE A 122 17.10 17.46 4.10
N ILE A 123 16.56 16.25 4.01
CA ILE A 123 17.01 15.22 3.07
C ILE A 123 15.83 14.73 2.23
N SER A 124 16.13 14.25 1.02
CA SER A 124 15.11 13.66 0.14
C SER A 124 14.76 12.25 0.60
N CYS A 125 13.49 12.03 0.87
CA CYS A 125 12.89 10.75 1.21
C CYS A 125 11.93 10.30 0.12
N LYS A 126 11.63 9.00 0.09
CA LYS A 126 10.57 8.44 -0.75
C LYS A 126 9.36 8.07 0.09
N LEU A 127 8.18 8.51 -0.35
CA LEU A 127 6.92 8.16 0.25
C LEU A 127 6.14 7.21 -0.67
N TRP A 128 5.63 6.12 -0.11
CA TRP A 128 4.68 5.22 -0.76
C TRP A 128 3.40 5.10 0.05
N ILE A 129 2.29 4.82 -0.63
CA ILE A 129 0.99 4.63 0.01
C ILE A 129 0.49 3.22 -0.25
N VAL A 130 -0.03 2.58 0.79
CA VAL A 130 -0.76 1.32 0.73
C VAL A 130 -2.20 1.58 1.16
N GLY A 131 -3.17 1.33 0.28
CA GLY A 131 -4.59 1.35 0.60
C GLY A 131 -5.02 0.02 1.22
N VAL A 132 -5.85 0.07 2.26
CA VAL A 132 -6.30 -1.11 3.02
C VAL A 132 -7.80 -1.03 3.31
N ASN A 133 -8.51 -2.12 3.03
CA ASN A 133 -9.87 -2.35 3.50
C ASN A 133 -9.90 -3.51 4.48
N LEU A 134 -10.47 -3.25 5.66
CA LEU A 134 -10.62 -4.24 6.72
C LEU A 134 -12.04 -4.79 6.76
N ASN A 135 -12.17 -6.05 7.18
CA ASN A 135 -13.46 -6.72 7.35
C ASN A 135 -14.12 -6.29 8.65
N SER A 136 -14.92 -5.22 8.58
CA SER A 136 -15.63 -4.68 9.75
C SER A 136 -16.57 -5.70 10.40
N VAL A 137 -17.17 -6.60 9.63
CA VAL A 137 -18.05 -7.66 10.16
C VAL A 137 -17.24 -8.62 11.03
N THR A 138 -16.08 -9.06 10.54
CA THR A 138 -15.21 -9.98 11.27
C THR A 138 -14.59 -9.32 12.49
N ILE A 139 -14.15 -8.06 12.39
CA ILE A 139 -13.63 -7.28 13.53
C ILE A 139 -14.70 -7.18 14.62
N ASN A 140 -15.93 -6.81 14.25
CA ASN A 140 -17.03 -6.71 15.20
C ASN A 140 -17.38 -8.07 15.83
N ALA A 141 -17.35 -9.15 15.05
CA ALA A 141 -17.62 -10.50 15.55
C ALA A 141 -16.56 -10.96 16.58
N LEU A 142 -15.29 -10.65 16.34
CA LEU A 142 -14.18 -10.97 17.25
C LEU A 142 -14.24 -10.11 18.53
N ALA A 143 -14.61 -8.83 18.40
CA ALA A 143 -14.85 -7.96 19.55
C ALA A 143 -15.97 -8.49 20.46
N ILE A 144 -17.06 -9.00 19.88
CA ILE A 144 -18.16 -9.65 20.63
C ILE A 144 -17.69 -10.92 21.35
N GLN A 145 -16.71 -11.63 20.80
CA GLN A 145 -16.09 -12.80 21.42
C GLN A 145 -15.05 -12.44 22.50
N GLY A 146 -14.86 -11.15 22.80
CA GLY A 146 -13.91 -10.66 23.81
C GLY A 146 -12.46 -10.60 23.33
N ILE A 147 -12.23 -10.75 22.02
CA ILE A 147 -10.91 -10.52 21.41
C ILE A 147 -10.85 -9.04 21.02
N ASP A 148 -10.12 -8.25 21.81
CA ASP A 148 -9.87 -6.85 21.47
C ASP A 148 -8.85 -6.78 20.33
N ILE A 149 -9.25 -6.15 19.24
CA ILE A 149 -8.44 -6.04 18.02
C ILE A 149 -8.06 -4.58 17.85
N ASP A 150 -6.79 -4.29 18.15
CA ASP A 150 -6.22 -2.99 17.87
C ASP A 150 -5.98 -2.86 16.36
N ILE A 151 -6.79 -2.02 15.71
CA ILE A 151 -6.64 -1.69 14.28
C ILE A 151 -5.25 -1.11 13.99
N GLY A 152 -4.67 -0.37 14.93
CA GLY A 152 -3.32 0.17 14.81
C GLY A 152 -2.24 -0.92 14.79
N GLN A 153 -2.44 -2.02 15.51
CA GLN A 153 -1.57 -3.21 15.42
C GLN A 153 -1.72 -3.91 14.07
N ILE A 154 -2.97 -4.06 13.58
CA ILE A 154 -3.19 -4.67 12.25
C ILE A 154 -2.54 -3.82 11.16
N LEU A 155 -2.66 -2.50 11.20
CA LEU A 155 -2.12 -1.61 10.17
C LEU A 155 -0.61 -1.39 10.28
N LYS A 156 0.06 -2.01 11.28
CA LYS A 156 1.50 -1.95 11.44
C LYS A 156 2.15 -3.10 10.66
N ILE A 157 2.96 -2.75 9.65
CA ILE A 157 3.72 -3.75 8.89
C ILE A 157 5.00 -4.04 9.66
N ASP A 158 5.06 -5.12 10.44
CA ASP A 158 6.18 -5.41 11.35
C ASP A 158 7.44 -5.99 10.69
N GLY A 159 7.58 -5.82 9.36
CA GLY A 159 8.74 -6.23 8.58
C GLY A 159 9.97 -5.35 8.82
N THR A 160 10.60 -5.40 10.01
CA THR A 160 11.92 -4.80 10.27
C THR A 160 12.04 -3.29 9.99
N PHE A 161 10.96 -2.52 10.16
CA PHE A 161 11.02 -1.07 10.21
C PHE A 161 11.72 -0.67 11.51
N LYS A 162 13.05 -0.65 11.51
CA LYS A 162 13.80 -0.19 12.69
C LYS A 162 13.50 1.30 12.86
N HIS A 163 12.67 1.62 13.85
CA HIS A 163 12.45 2.97 14.39
C HIS A 163 13.72 3.53 15.06
N SER A 164 14.83 3.57 14.33
CA SER A 164 16.06 4.23 14.77
C SER A 164 16.16 5.53 14.01
N LEU A 165 15.64 6.62 14.58
CA LEU A 165 15.84 7.99 14.08
C LEU A 165 17.33 8.37 14.01
N THR A 166 18.20 7.59 14.64
CA THR A 166 19.65 7.77 14.68
C THR A 166 20.40 7.14 13.51
N LYS A 167 19.75 6.33 12.66
CA LYS A 167 20.41 5.72 11.49
C LYS A 167 20.14 6.54 10.22
N PRO A 168 21.14 6.69 9.32
CA PRO A 168 20.98 7.41 8.05
C PRO A 168 20.02 6.70 7.10
N GLU A 169 19.88 5.38 7.24
CA GLU A 169 18.92 4.55 6.52
C GLU A 169 17.82 4.08 7.47
N SER A 170 16.57 4.36 7.10
CA SER A 170 15.42 3.90 7.87
C SER A 170 14.18 3.84 7.02
N LEU A 171 13.26 2.98 7.45
CA LEU A 171 11.95 2.82 6.86
C LEU A 171 10.94 3.02 7.99
N TYR A 172 9.94 3.85 7.77
CA TYR A 172 8.89 4.15 8.72
C TYR A 172 7.52 3.89 8.10
N SER A 173 6.58 3.43 8.91
CA SER A 173 5.18 3.32 8.52
C SER A 173 4.31 4.16 9.46
N VAL A 174 3.42 4.95 8.90
CA VAL A 174 2.35 5.67 9.61
C VAL A 174 1.03 5.23 9.01
N TYR A 175 0.01 4.98 9.82
CA TYR A 175 -1.31 4.66 9.31
C TYR A 175 -2.28 5.82 9.57
N THR A 176 -3.28 5.95 8.69
CA THR A 176 -4.32 6.97 8.78
C THR A 176 -5.61 6.46 8.15
N ASN A 177 -6.74 7.09 8.46
CA ASN A 177 -8.00 6.82 7.77
C ASN A 177 -8.12 7.68 6.51
N SER A 178 -9.06 7.35 5.64
CA SER A 178 -9.30 8.12 4.40
C SER A 178 -9.58 9.61 4.65
N ASP A 179 -10.33 9.92 5.71
CA ASP A 179 -10.73 11.29 6.04
C ASP A 179 -9.52 12.17 6.37
N ASN A 180 -8.54 11.63 7.11
CA ASN A 180 -7.37 12.36 7.55
C ASN A 180 -6.17 12.23 6.60
N LEU A 181 -6.27 11.43 5.53
CA LEU A 181 -5.16 11.19 4.60
C LEU A 181 -4.52 12.50 4.11
N GLY A 182 -5.33 13.49 3.71
CA GLY A 182 -4.82 14.78 3.25
C GLY A 182 -4.06 15.57 4.33
N GLN A 183 -4.51 15.51 5.58
CA GLN A 183 -3.79 16.14 6.70
C GLN A 183 -2.49 15.39 6.99
N THR A 184 -2.52 14.06 6.99
CA THR A 184 -1.34 13.22 7.22
C THR A 184 -0.29 13.40 6.13
N LEU A 185 -0.69 13.48 4.86
CA LEU A 185 0.23 13.81 3.75
C LEU A 185 0.82 15.20 3.93
N GLY A 186 0.00 16.17 4.30
CA GLY A 186 0.47 17.51 4.64
C GLY A 186 1.56 17.49 5.73
N THR A 187 1.47 16.64 6.75
CA THR A 187 2.55 16.56 7.78
C THR A 187 3.90 16.09 7.25
N PHE A 188 3.94 15.42 6.10
CA PHE A 188 5.20 15.05 5.43
C PHE A 188 5.73 16.18 4.53
N ASP A 189 4.86 17.09 4.08
CA ASP A 189 5.24 18.29 3.32
C ASP A 189 5.56 19.51 4.22
N ILE A 190 5.02 19.57 5.46
CA ILE A 190 5.12 20.72 6.39
C ILE A 190 6.47 20.81 7.13
N TYR A 191 7.46 20.01 6.73
CA TYR A 191 8.86 20.27 7.07
C TYR A 191 9.49 21.21 6.03
N GLU A 192 8.84 22.35 5.77
CA GLU A 192 9.42 23.55 5.12
C GLU A 192 9.95 24.53 6.18
#